data_AF-A0A1C4Z1H2-F1
#
_entry.id   AF-A0A1C4Z1H2-F1
#
_cell.length_a   1.000
_cell.length_b   1.000
_cell.length_c   1.000
_cell.angle_alpha   90.00
_cell.angle_beta   90.00
_cell.angle_gamma   90.00
#
_symmetry.space_group_name_H-M   'P 1'
#
loop_
_entity.id
_entity.type
_entity.pdbx_description
1 polymer ?
#
loop_
_entity_poly.entity_id
_entity_poly.type
_entity_poly.pdbx_seq_one_letter_code
_entity_poly.pdbx_strand_id
1 'polypeptide(L)'
;MAGTALAGLVAVGLAVALPLLRDRSQHRLERRADREVTATAQRTRAVLLAEQSAREADLRRAADTVDGVEVLTAAVGAAEVRLVFRVRVAKTAASVFGWQRADATACFAQVVRRGATPAPLERLPCPR
;
A
#
# COMPACT_ATOMS: atom_id res chain seq x y z
N MET A 1 -16.11 30.06 -43.62
CA MET A 1 -15.07 30.04 -42.56
C MET A 1 -15.56 29.47 -41.21
N ALA A 2 -16.57 28.57 -41.20
CA ALA A 2 -17.08 28.01 -39.94
C ALA A 2 -16.43 26.67 -39.54
N GLY A 3 -15.95 25.88 -40.52
CA GLY A 3 -15.39 24.55 -40.28
C GLY A 3 -14.03 24.54 -39.57
N THR A 4 -13.19 25.56 -39.79
CA THR A 4 -11.86 25.65 -39.18
C THR A 4 -11.91 26.03 -37.70
N ALA A 5 -12.83 26.90 -37.30
CA ALA A 5 -13.01 27.30 -35.89
C ALA A 5 -13.52 26.13 -35.02
N LEU A 6 -14.46 25.34 -35.54
CA LEU A 6 -14.99 24.14 -34.88
C LEU A 6 -13.93 23.03 -34.75
N ALA A 7 -13.14 22.79 -35.80
CA ALA A 7 -12.05 21.82 -35.74
C ALA A 7 -10.97 22.21 -34.71
N GLY A 8 -10.65 23.51 -34.61
CA GLY A 8 -9.72 24.03 -33.60
C GLY A 8 -10.21 23.82 -32.17
N LEU A 9 -11.49 24.11 -31.89
CA LEU A 9 -12.09 23.90 -30.56
C LEU A 9 -12.14 22.42 -30.16
N VAL A 10 -12.45 21.53 -31.09
CA VAL A 10 -12.45 20.07 -30.85
C VAL A 10 -11.01 19.58 -30.58
N ALA A 11 -10.03 20.05 -31.36
CA ALA A 11 -8.63 19.68 -31.17
C ALA A 11 -8.08 20.16 -29.82
N VAL A 12 -8.37 21.41 -29.43
CA VAL A 12 -7.96 21.96 -28.12
C VAL A 12 -8.70 21.26 -26.99
N GLY A 13 -10.00 20.99 -27.16
CA GLY A 13 -10.81 20.24 -26.20
C GLY A 13 -10.26 18.84 -25.95
N LEU A 14 -9.86 18.11 -27.00
CA LEU A 14 -9.23 16.81 -26.90
C LEU A 14 -7.82 16.88 -26.28
N ALA A 15 -7.03 17.89 -26.66
CA ALA A 15 -5.68 18.07 -26.15
C ALA A 15 -5.64 18.32 -24.63
N VAL A 16 -6.68 18.92 -24.06
CA VAL A 16 -6.81 19.15 -22.61
C VAL A 16 -7.58 18.04 -21.91
N ALA A 17 -8.63 17.49 -22.52
CA ALA A 17 -9.46 16.47 -21.89
C ALA A 17 -8.75 15.13 -21.71
N LEU A 18 -7.97 14.68 -22.70
CA LEU A 18 -7.25 13.40 -22.65
C LEU A 18 -6.20 13.33 -21.52
N PRO A 19 -5.30 14.31 -21.33
CA PRO A 19 -4.34 14.26 -20.23
C PRO A 19 -5.03 14.33 -18.87
N LEU A 20 -6.11 15.11 -18.72
CA LEU A 20 -6.87 15.15 -17.46
C LEU A 20 -7.58 13.82 -17.14
N LEU A 21 -8.07 13.12 -18.16
CA LEU A 21 -8.68 11.79 -17.97
C LEU A 21 -7.63 10.74 -17.61
N ARG A 22 -6.45 10.80 -18.25
CA ARG A 22 -5.30 9.95 -17.91
C ARG A 22 -4.89 10.20 -16.45
N ASP A 23 -4.76 11.45 -16.05
CA ASP A 23 -4.39 11.84 -14.68
C ASP A 23 -5.38 11.33 -13.63
N ARG A 24 -6.68 11.52 -13.86
CA ARG A 24 -7.71 10.96 -12.96
C ARG A 24 -7.69 9.43 -12.88
N SER A 25 -7.42 8.75 -14.00
CA SER A 25 -7.32 7.28 -14.00
C SER A 25 -6.11 6.80 -13.21
N GLN A 26 -4.97 7.49 -13.36
CA GLN A 26 -3.74 7.22 -12.61
C GLN A 26 -3.95 7.48 -11.10
N HIS A 27 -4.53 8.62 -10.73
CA HIS A 27 -4.85 8.94 -9.33
C HIS A 27 -5.86 7.99 -8.69
N ARG A 28 -6.73 7.34 -9.47
CA ARG A 28 -7.59 6.27 -8.93
C ARG A 28 -6.78 4.99 -8.69
N LEU A 29 -5.82 4.68 -9.56
CA LEU A 29 -4.95 3.52 -9.41
C LEU A 29 -4.02 3.67 -8.18
N GLU A 30 -3.46 4.85 -7.98
CA GLU A 30 -2.64 5.20 -6.80
C GLU A 30 -3.43 5.05 -5.50
N ARG A 31 -4.62 5.67 -5.41
CA ARG A 31 -5.50 5.50 -4.24
C ARG A 31 -5.91 4.06 -4.01
N ARG A 32 -6.01 3.25 -5.06
CA ARG A 32 -6.28 1.82 -4.94
C ARG A 32 -5.06 1.09 -4.36
N ALA A 33 -3.85 1.41 -4.82
CA ALA A 33 -2.62 0.87 -4.26
C ALA A 33 -2.46 1.26 -2.78
N ASP A 34 -2.75 2.50 -2.39
CA ASP A 34 -2.71 2.95 -0.99
C ASP A 34 -3.70 2.21 -0.07
N ARG A 35 -4.92 1.99 -0.56
CA ARG A 35 -5.92 1.19 0.16
C ARG A 35 -5.45 -0.25 0.31
N GLU A 36 -4.85 -0.81 -0.72
CA GLU A 36 -4.32 -2.17 -0.67
C GLU A 36 -3.16 -2.30 0.33
N VAL A 37 -2.29 -1.29 0.43
CA VAL A 37 -1.23 -1.24 1.44
C VAL A 37 -1.82 -1.32 2.84
N THR A 38 -2.88 -0.54 3.10
CA THR A 38 -3.56 -0.55 4.40
C THR A 38 -4.26 -1.89 4.67
N ALA A 39 -4.92 -2.47 3.66
CA ALA A 39 -5.57 -3.77 3.77
C ALA A 39 -4.54 -4.89 4.03
N THR A 40 -3.41 -4.86 3.34
CA THR A 40 -2.31 -5.81 3.52
C THR A 40 -1.72 -5.67 4.91
N ALA A 41 -1.50 -4.45 5.40
CA ALA A 41 -1.00 -4.21 6.76
C ALA A 41 -1.97 -4.76 7.84
N GLN A 42 -3.29 -4.60 7.66
CA GLN A 42 -4.28 -5.20 8.57
C GLN A 42 -4.30 -6.73 8.48
N ARG A 43 -4.10 -7.31 7.29
CA ARG A 43 -3.95 -8.76 7.12
C ARG A 43 -2.69 -9.27 7.83
N THR A 44 -1.54 -8.60 7.66
CA THR A 44 -0.31 -8.89 8.40
C THR A 44 -0.54 -8.84 9.90
N ARG A 45 -1.23 -7.81 10.38
CA ARG A 45 -1.61 -7.73 11.80
C ARG A 45 -2.43 -8.94 12.25
N ALA A 46 -3.45 -9.35 11.50
CA ALA A 46 -4.26 -10.51 11.84
C ALA A 46 -3.41 -11.79 11.95
N VAL A 47 -2.47 -11.98 11.01
CA VAL A 47 -1.54 -13.11 11.02
C VAL A 47 -0.58 -13.05 12.23
N LEU A 48 -0.01 -11.89 12.51
CA LEU A 48 0.89 -11.69 13.67
C LEU A 48 0.18 -11.90 15.01
N LEU A 49 -1.09 -11.50 15.12
CA LEU A 49 -1.88 -11.65 16.34
C LEU A 49 -2.43 -13.08 16.52
N ALA A 50 -2.47 -13.88 15.46
CA ALA A 50 -2.79 -15.30 15.56
C ALA A 50 -1.61 -16.12 16.12
N GLU A 51 -0.38 -15.58 16.06
CA GLU A 51 0.82 -16.23 16.60
C GLU A 51 0.86 -16.12 18.13
N GLN A 52 0.52 -17.22 18.80
CA GLN A 52 0.37 -17.28 20.26
C GLN A 52 1.71 -17.20 20.99
N SER A 53 2.81 -17.59 20.33
CA SER A 53 4.11 -17.67 20.99
C SER A 53 4.70 -16.31 21.30
N ALA A 54 4.28 -15.25 20.59
CA ALA A 54 4.91 -13.92 20.58
C ALA A 54 6.45 -14.00 20.56
N ARG A 55 7.03 -15.01 19.92
CA ARG A 55 8.47 -15.14 19.74
C ARG A 55 8.87 -14.43 18.47
N GLU A 56 9.99 -13.72 18.52
CA GLU A 56 10.52 -12.97 17.38
C GLU A 56 10.62 -13.80 16.10
N ALA A 57 11.20 -15.00 16.18
CA ALA A 57 11.38 -15.87 15.02
C ALA A 57 10.06 -16.32 14.40
N ASP A 58 9.06 -16.63 15.22
CA ASP A 58 7.75 -17.07 14.75
C ASP A 58 6.98 -15.91 14.14
N LEU A 59 7.06 -14.72 14.75
CA LEU A 59 6.44 -13.51 14.22
C LEU A 59 7.07 -13.05 12.90
N ARG A 60 8.39 -13.19 12.74
CA ARG A 60 9.06 -12.96 11.44
C ARG A 60 8.54 -13.94 10.40
N ARG A 61 8.57 -15.24 10.71
CA ARG A 61 8.07 -16.27 9.80
C ARG A 61 6.61 -16.04 9.41
N ALA A 62 5.77 -15.62 10.37
CA ALA A 62 4.37 -15.30 10.14
C ALA A 62 4.22 -14.08 9.20
N ALA A 63 4.99 -13.00 9.42
CA ALA A 63 5.00 -11.85 8.52
C ALA A 63 5.46 -12.22 7.09
N ASP A 64 6.46 -13.09 6.97
CA ASP A 64 7.01 -13.55 5.69
C ASP A 64 6.00 -14.37 4.87
N THR A 65 4.93 -14.90 5.48
CA THR A 65 3.84 -15.56 4.74
C THR A 65 2.92 -14.58 4.00
N VAL A 66 3.02 -13.27 4.27
CA VAL A 66 2.16 -12.26 3.67
C VAL A 66 2.89 -11.58 2.51
N ASP A 67 2.37 -11.78 1.30
CA ASP A 67 2.94 -11.18 0.10
C ASP A 67 3.06 -9.65 0.19
N GLY A 68 4.21 -9.15 -0.23
CA GLY A 68 4.50 -7.71 -0.23
C GLY A 68 4.88 -7.14 1.13
N VAL A 69 5.11 -7.98 2.15
CA VAL A 69 5.60 -7.56 3.47
C VAL A 69 7.09 -7.85 3.60
N GLU A 70 7.82 -6.90 4.17
CA GLU A 70 9.23 -7.01 4.49
C GLU A 70 9.44 -6.58 5.94
N VAL A 71 9.93 -7.47 6.81
CA VAL A 71 10.24 -7.12 8.19
C VAL A 71 11.54 -6.31 8.23
N LEU A 72 11.47 -5.08 8.72
CA LEU A 72 12.63 -4.18 8.83
C LEU A 72 13.37 -4.39 10.14
N THR A 73 12.64 -4.45 11.25
CA THR A 73 13.22 -4.70 12.58
C THR A 73 12.24 -5.50 13.43
N ALA A 74 12.78 -6.26 14.37
CA ALA A 74 12.00 -6.84 15.46
C ALA A 74 12.77 -6.61 16.75
N ALA A 75 12.12 -5.97 17.72
CA ALA A 75 12.69 -5.67 19.02
C ALA A 75 11.95 -6.50 20.08
N VAL A 76 12.71 -7.30 20.83
CA VAL A 76 12.19 -8.14 21.91
C VAL A 76 12.28 -7.37 23.23
N GLY A 77 11.14 -7.15 23.86
CA GLY A 77 11.03 -6.69 25.23
C GLY A 77 10.78 -7.86 26.21
N ALA A 78 10.57 -7.54 27.48
CA ALA A 78 10.38 -8.55 28.53
C ALA A 78 9.14 -9.45 28.33
N ALA A 79 8.05 -8.90 27.78
CA ALA A 79 6.79 -9.61 27.57
C ALA A 79 6.13 -9.30 26.21
N GLU A 80 6.84 -8.59 25.34
CA GLU A 80 6.31 -8.12 24.07
C GLU A 80 7.38 -8.15 22.98
N VAL A 81 6.94 -8.27 21.73
CA VAL A 81 7.80 -8.10 20.56
C VAL A 81 7.20 -7.00 19.70
N ARG A 82 8.00 -5.98 19.40
CA ARG A 82 7.64 -4.93 18.44
C ARG A 82 8.25 -5.28 17.09
N LEU A 83 7.40 -5.61 16.12
CA LEU A 83 7.82 -5.74 14.72
C LEU A 83 7.58 -4.43 13.99
N VAL A 84 8.58 -3.97 13.26
CA VAL A 84 8.45 -2.92 12.24
C VAL A 84 8.56 -3.59 10.88
N PHE A 85 7.59 -3.37 10.02
CA PHE A 85 7.55 -3.95 8.69
C PHE A 85 7.12 -2.93 7.65
N ARG A 86 7.58 -3.15 6.42
CA ARG A 86 7.24 -2.39 5.23
C ARG A 86 6.28 -3.20 4.40
N VAL A 87 5.22 -2.56 3.92
CA VAL A 87 4.29 -3.12 2.94
C VAL A 87 4.55 -2.44 1.61
N ARG A 88 4.75 -3.23 0.55
CA ARG A 88 4.94 -2.80 -0.83
C ARG A 88 3.83 -3.41 -1.68
N VAL A 89 3.09 -2.56 -2.38
CA VAL A 89 2.06 -3.00 -3.33
C VAL A 89 2.38 -2.41 -4.69
N ALA A 90 2.43 -3.26 -5.70
CA ALA A 90 2.39 -2.86 -7.10
C ALA A 90 1.02 -3.21 -7.69
N LYS A 91 0.35 -2.26 -8.33
CA LYS A 91 -0.87 -2.49 -9.11
C LYS A 91 -0.64 -2.08 -10.55
N THR A 92 -1.05 -2.95 -11.46
CA THR A 92 -1.10 -2.67 -12.89
C THR A 92 -2.55 -2.69 -13.36
N ALA A 93 -2.88 -1.83 -14.32
CA ALA A 93 -4.19 -1.80 -14.96
C ALA A 93 -4.04 -1.48 -16.44
N ALA A 94 -4.84 -2.16 -17.27
CA ALA A 94 -5.05 -1.77 -18.64
C ALA A 94 -5.99 -0.57 -18.68
N SER A 95 -5.66 0.44 -19.49
CA SER A 95 -6.47 1.63 -19.74
C SER A 95 -6.54 1.90 -21.24
N VAL A 96 -7.52 2.67 -21.67
CA VAL A 96 -7.60 3.19 -23.05
C VAL A 96 -6.37 4.01 -23.46
N PHE A 97 -5.56 4.43 -22.49
CA PHE A 97 -4.31 5.15 -22.66
C PHE A 97 -3.05 4.27 -22.56
N GLY A 98 -3.20 2.94 -22.61
CA GLY A 98 -2.13 1.96 -22.44
C GLY A 98 -2.05 1.38 -21.01
N TRP A 99 -0.93 0.72 -20.69
CA TRP A 99 -0.71 0.16 -19.38
C TRP A 99 -0.36 1.24 -18.35
N GLN A 100 -1.03 1.18 -17.20
CA GLN A 100 -0.78 2.04 -16.06
C GLN A 100 -0.25 1.22 -14.88
N ARG A 101 0.65 1.82 -14.10
CA ARG A 101 1.24 1.22 -12.91
C ARG A 101 1.13 2.20 -11.75
N ALA A 102 0.80 1.71 -10.57
CA ALA A 102 0.96 2.43 -9.33
C ALA A 102 1.67 1.53 -8.32
N ASP A 103 2.71 2.08 -7.71
CA ASP A 103 3.44 1.44 -6.64
C ASP A 103 3.18 2.25 -5.36
N ALA A 104 2.81 1.57 -4.28
CA ALA A 104 2.56 2.19 -2.99
C ALA A 104 3.37 1.46 -1.92
N THR A 105 3.98 2.23 -1.01
CA THR A 105 4.78 1.70 0.09
C THR A 105 4.43 2.42 1.38
N ALA A 106 4.24 1.68 2.46
CA ALA A 106 4.11 2.25 3.80
C ALA A 106 4.72 1.33 4.86
N CYS A 107 5.12 1.92 5.99
CA CYS A 107 5.75 1.20 7.08
C CYS A 107 4.84 1.24 8.30
N PHE A 108 4.84 0.15 9.05
CA PHE A 108 3.98 -0.04 10.19
C PHE A 108 4.74 -0.69 11.34
N ALA A 109 4.30 -0.42 12.57
CA ALA A 109 4.71 -1.14 13.74
C ALA A 109 3.54 -1.87 14.38
N GLN A 110 3.74 -3.14 14.70
CA GLN A 110 2.83 -3.95 15.48
C GLN A 110 3.56 -4.46 16.73
N VAL A 111 2.96 -4.21 17.89
CA VAL A 111 3.41 -4.81 19.15
C VAL A 111 2.54 -6.03 19.43
N VAL A 112 3.19 -7.18 19.64
CA VAL A 112 2.52 -8.44 20.00
C VAL A 112 2.89 -8.76 21.44
N ARG A 113 1.89 -8.97 22.29
CA ARG A 113 2.01 -9.25 23.72
C ARG A 113 1.41 -10.63 24.01
N ARG A 114 2.03 -11.41 24.89
CA ARG A 114 1.43 -12.67 25.33
C ARG A 114 0.24 -12.41 26.25
N GLY A 115 -0.95 -12.85 25.86
CA GLY A 115 -2.14 -12.87 26.72
C GLY A 115 -2.75 -11.50 27.07
N ALA A 116 -2.31 -10.42 26.43
CA ALA A 116 -2.84 -9.08 26.66
C ALA A 116 -3.59 -8.56 25.42
N THR A 117 -4.41 -7.52 25.62
CA THR A 117 -5.11 -6.86 24.52
C THR A 117 -4.12 -6.38 23.46
N PRO A 118 -4.35 -6.69 22.17
CA PRO A 118 -3.46 -6.30 21.08
C PRO A 118 -3.28 -4.78 21.02
N ALA A 119 -2.02 -4.33 20.87
CA ALA A 119 -1.76 -2.94 20.57
C ALA A 119 -2.35 -2.56 19.19
N PRO A 120 -2.78 -1.29 19.01
CA PRO A 120 -3.16 -0.80 17.69
C PRO A 120 -1.97 -0.84 16.73
N LEU A 121 -2.28 -0.97 15.43
CA LEU A 121 -1.28 -0.86 14.38
C LEU A 121 -0.85 0.60 14.23
N GLU A 122 0.43 0.87 14.40
CA GLU A 122 1.00 2.21 14.27
C GLU A 122 1.56 2.40 12.86
N ARG A 123 1.26 3.53 12.22
CA ARG A 123 1.87 3.88 10.91
C ARG A 123 3.13 4.71 11.16
N LEU A 124 4.22 4.34 10.51
CA LEU A 124 5.53 4.96 10.66
C LEU A 124 6.05 5.55 9.33
N PRO A 125 6.93 6.56 9.38
CA PRO A 125 7.69 6.95 8.21
C PRO A 125 8.58 5.79 7.75
N CYS A 126 8.64 5.53 6.45
CA CYS A 126 9.55 4.53 5.92
C CYS A 126 10.98 5.06 5.86
N PRO A 127 11.99 4.23 6.19
CA PRO A 127 13.37 4.58 5.91
C PRO A 127 13.56 4.69 4.40
N ARG A 128 14.26 5.74 3.97
CA ARG A 128 14.60 5.98 2.56
C ARG A 128 15.56 4.92 2.05
#